data_AF-A0A151RNU6-F1
#
_entry.id   AF-A0A151RNU6-F1
#
_cell.length_a   1.000
_cell.length_b   1.000
_cell.length_c   1.000
_cell.angle_alpha   90.00
_cell.angle_beta   90.00
_cell.angle_gamma   90.00
#
_symmetry.space_group_name_H-M   'P 1'
#
loop_
_entity.id
_entity.type
_entity.pdbx_description
1 polymer ?
#
loop_
_entity_poly.entity_id
_entity_poly.type
_entity_poly.pdbx_seq_one_letter_code
_entity_poly.pdbx_strand_id
1 'polypeptide(L)'
;MEVAPKIAPSMLSFDFANLASEAYRMLNLGADWLHMDIMDGHFVPNLTIGAPVIESLRKHTMGYLDCHLMVTNLLDYVEPLTKAGGSGFTFHVETSKNNWKELIQKIKSHGMRPGVALKPGTPIGDVYPLVEAENPVEMVLVMTVEPGFGGKTFIPEMMDKVRILRKKYPSLDIENGGHFVPNLTIGAPVIESLRKHTKGYLDCHLMVTNPLDYVEPLAKASASGFTFHVETSKNNWKELIQKIKSHGMRPGVALKPGTPIGDVYPLVEAENPEEMVLVMTVELGFGGQKFMLEMMDKVSSLCLVLCFVTIGAWLPRHAYGSLSPEQVALFGRARSTRLNVEYG
;
A
#
# COMPACT_ATOMS: atom_id res chain seq x y z
N MET A 1 17.47 31.69 -8.52
CA MET A 1 17.67 30.85 -7.31
C MET A 1 18.54 29.68 -7.74
N GLU A 2 19.57 29.38 -6.97
CA GLU A 2 20.44 28.24 -7.21
C GLU A 2 19.66 26.96 -6.88
N VAL A 3 19.69 25.97 -7.78
CA VAL A 3 19.00 24.69 -7.58
C VAL A 3 19.87 23.87 -6.63
N ALA A 4 19.33 23.48 -5.48
CA ALA A 4 20.06 22.68 -4.50
C ALA A 4 19.82 21.19 -4.76
N PRO A 5 20.86 20.33 -4.72
CA PRO A 5 20.66 18.88 -4.81
C PRO A 5 19.82 18.41 -3.62
N LYS A 6 18.92 17.47 -3.87
CA LYS A 6 18.12 16.77 -2.87
C LYS A 6 18.37 15.29 -2.98
N ILE A 7 18.72 14.66 -1.86
CA ILE A 7 18.87 13.21 -1.77
C ILE A 7 17.69 12.64 -1.01
N ALA A 8 16.88 11.83 -1.70
CA ALA A 8 15.68 11.20 -1.18
C ALA A 8 15.79 9.67 -1.29
N PRO A 9 16.31 8.96 -0.27
CA PRO A 9 16.34 7.50 -0.27
C PRO A 9 14.93 6.94 -0.39
N SER A 10 14.73 5.98 -1.31
CA SER A 10 13.45 5.27 -1.41
C SER A 10 13.33 4.29 -0.25
N MET A 11 12.32 4.54 0.60
CA MET A 11 12.01 3.70 1.74
C MET A 11 11.49 2.31 1.33
N LEU A 12 11.15 2.15 0.04
CA LEU A 12 10.76 0.88 -0.57
C LEU A 12 11.85 -0.20 -0.48
N SER A 13 13.12 0.19 -0.44
CA SER A 13 14.27 -0.73 -0.38
C SER A 13 14.77 -1.01 1.04
N PHE A 14 14.09 -0.50 2.08
CA PHE A 14 14.52 -0.67 3.47
C PHE A 14 13.69 -1.69 4.23
N ASP A 15 14.16 -2.00 5.44
CA ASP A 15 13.49 -2.92 6.33
C ASP A 15 12.18 -2.31 6.86
N PHE A 16 11.05 -2.76 6.28
CA PHE A 16 9.72 -2.30 6.65
C PHE A 16 9.37 -2.55 8.13
N ALA A 17 9.95 -3.58 8.73
CA ALA A 17 9.76 -3.86 10.16
C ALA A 17 10.41 -2.80 11.05
N ASN A 18 11.41 -2.08 10.53
CA ASN A 18 12.22 -1.10 11.25
C ASN A 18 12.20 0.29 10.60
N LEU A 19 11.11 0.66 9.89
CA LEU A 19 11.01 1.92 9.13
C LEU A 19 11.42 3.16 9.92
N ALA A 20 11.05 3.27 11.19
CA ALA A 20 11.42 4.41 12.03
C ALA A 20 12.95 4.52 12.20
N SER A 21 13.62 3.39 12.45
CA SER A 21 15.07 3.32 12.56
C SER A 21 15.74 3.59 11.22
N GLU A 22 15.21 3.06 10.12
CA GLU A 22 15.73 3.28 8.77
C GLU A 22 15.62 4.75 8.34
N ALA A 23 14.48 5.37 8.63
CA ALA A 23 14.26 6.80 8.39
C ALA A 23 15.25 7.66 9.20
N TYR A 24 15.40 7.36 10.50
CA TYR A 24 16.36 8.05 11.36
C TYR A 24 17.80 7.88 10.86
N ARG A 25 18.17 6.66 10.45
CA ARG A 25 19.48 6.35 9.87
C ARG A 25 19.75 7.16 8.61
N MET A 26 18.80 7.24 7.69
CA MET A 26 18.94 8.00 6.44
C MET A 26 19.08 9.49 6.68
N LEU A 27 18.24 10.07 7.54
CA LEU A 27 18.30 11.50 7.85
C LEU A 27 19.62 11.87 8.54
N ASN A 28 20.12 11.04 9.46
CA ASN A 28 21.42 11.25 10.10
C ASN A 28 22.61 11.11 9.15
N LEU A 29 22.48 10.32 8.08
CA LEU A 29 23.48 10.20 7.02
C LEU A 29 23.39 11.34 5.99
N GLY A 30 22.49 12.31 6.19
CA GLY A 30 22.39 13.51 5.37
C GLY A 30 21.34 13.43 4.25
N ALA A 31 20.39 12.49 4.31
CA ALA A 31 19.24 12.53 3.42
C ALA A 31 18.43 13.81 3.64
N ASP A 32 18.06 14.50 2.56
CA ASP A 32 17.16 15.66 2.63
C ASP A 32 15.72 15.22 2.91
N TRP A 33 15.26 14.22 2.15
CA TRP A 33 13.89 13.73 2.13
C TRP A 33 13.86 12.20 2.29
N LEU A 34 12.69 11.64 2.55
CA LEU A 34 12.43 10.20 2.51
C LEU A 34 11.36 9.95 1.45
N HIS A 35 11.72 9.19 0.41
CA HIS A 35 10.81 8.92 -0.70
C HIS A 35 9.91 7.72 -0.37
N MET A 36 8.61 7.95 -0.42
CA MET A 36 7.57 7.01 0.03
C MET A 36 6.73 6.58 -1.17
N ASP A 37 7.07 5.44 -1.77
CA ASP A 37 6.33 4.85 -2.88
C ASP A 37 5.01 4.24 -2.39
N ILE A 38 3.86 4.77 -2.85
CA ILE A 38 2.50 4.34 -2.51
C ILE A 38 1.84 3.76 -3.77
N MET A 39 1.54 2.46 -3.75
CA MET A 39 1.00 1.71 -4.89
C MET A 39 -0.28 0.96 -4.50
N ASP A 40 -1.27 0.97 -5.40
CA ASP A 40 -2.61 0.41 -5.16
C ASP A 40 -2.86 -0.97 -5.79
N GLY A 41 -1.87 -1.57 -6.45
CA GLY A 41 -2.04 -2.83 -7.20
C GLY A 41 -2.85 -2.72 -8.48
N HIS A 42 -3.35 -1.53 -8.85
CA HIS A 42 -4.16 -1.28 -10.05
C HIS A 42 -3.40 -0.45 -11.08
N PHE A 43 -2.82 0.68 -10.67
CA PHE A 43 -2.02 1.52 -11.57
C PHE A 43 -0.70 0.84 -11.95
N VAL A 44 -0.09 0.17 -10.98
CA VAL A 44 1.05 -0.73 -11.16
C VAL A 44 0.68 -2.09 -10.58
N PRO A 45 1.22 -3.21 -11.12
CA PRO A 45 0.93 -4.56 -10.63
C PRO A 45 1.72 -4.86 -9.35
N ASN A 46 1.61 -3.96 -8.37
CA ASN A 46 2.24 -4.06 -7.08
C ASN A 46 1.50 -3.23 -6.01
N LEU A 47 1.43 -3.71 -4.78
CA LEU A 47 0.73 -3.04 -3.67
C LEU A 47 1.73 -2.69 -2.57
N THR A 48 1.68 -1.46 -2.08
CA THR A 48 2.77 -0.92 -1.28
C THR A 48 2.37 -0.52 0.15
N ILE A 49 2.67 0.68 0.59
CA ILE A 49 2.22 1.26 1.84
C ILE A 49 1.08 2.23 1.53
N GLY A 50 0.35 2.62 2.57
CA GLY A 50 -0.66 3.67 2.48
C GLY A 50 -0.53 4.67 3.63
N ALA A 51 -1.52 5.55 3.74
CA ALA A 51 -1.56 6.60 4.77
C ALA A 51 -1.31 6.11 6.22
N PRO A 52 -1.80 4.93 6.68
CA PRO A 52 -1.52 4.46 8.04
C PRO A 52 -0.03 4.25 8.35
N VAL A 53 0.77 3.86 7.35
CA VAL A 53 2.23 3.70 7.51
C VAL A 53 2.91 5.06 7.59
N ILE A 54 2.47 6.01 6.75
CA ILE A 54 2.94 7.41 6.80
C ILE A 54 2.64 8.03 8.17
N GLU A 55 1.42 7.84 8.68
CA GLU A 55 1.00 8.37 9.98
C GLU A 55 1.84 7.77 11.12
N SER A 56 2.10 6.46 11.07
CA SER A 56 2.93 5.78 12.04
C SER A 56 4.37 6.30 11.98
N LEU A 57 4.96 6.41 10.78
CA LEU A 57 6.32 6.91 10.60
C LEU A 57 6.47 8.37 11.03
N ARG A 58 5.50 9.23 10.72
CA ARG A 58 5.51 10.66 11.08
C ARG A 58 5.66 10.87 12.59
N LYS A 59 5.16 9.97 13.44
CA LYS A 59 5.33 10.03 14.91
C LYS A 59 6.79 9.89 15.34
N HIS A 60 7.66 9.39 14.47
CA HIS A 60 9.07 9.10 14.74
C HIS A 60 10.05 9.96 13.93
N THR A 61 9.57 10.83 13.02
CA THR A 61 10.46 11.67 12.21
C THR A 61 9.86 13.02 11.83
N MET A 62 10.71 14.06 11.84
CA MET A 62 10.41 15.38 11.29
C MET A 62 10.91 15.55 9.84
N GLY A 63 11.49 14.50 9.26
CA GLY A 63 11.97 14.51 7.87
C GLY A 63 10.83 14.80 6.87
N TYR A 64 11.19 15.34 5.72
CA TYR A 64 10.23 15.55 4.64
C TYR A 64 9.85 14.19 4.04
N LEU A 65 8.56 13.85 4.09
CA LEU A 65 8.03 12.60 3.53
C LEU A 65 7.48 12.88 2.13
N ASP A 66 8.25 12.53 1.11
CA ASP A 66 7.87 12.71 -0.28
C ASP A 66 7.00 11.53 -0.74
N CYS A 67 5.68 11.72 -0.79
CA CYS A 67 4.76 10.64 -1.15
C CYS A 67 4.59 10.57 -2.67
N HIS A 68 5.08 9.49 -3.27
CA HIS A 68 4.93 9.19 -4.69
C HIS A 68 3.74 8.24 -4.92
N LEU A 69 2.72 8.76 -5.58
CA LEU A 69 1.42 8.12 -5.76
C LEU A 69 1.36 7.38 -7.10
N MET A 70 1.61 6.09 -7.05
CA MET A 70 1.34 5.12 -8.12
C MET A 70 -0.04 4.49 -7.93
N VAL A 71 -1.07 5.34 -7.97
CA VAL A 71 -2.46 4.94 -7.70
C VAL A 71 -3.42 5.53 -8.74
N THR A 72 -4.57 4.91 -8.90
CA THR A 72 -5.61 5.29 -9.86
C THR A 72 -6.48 6.46 -9.40
N ASN A 73 -7.00 6.43 -8.17
CA ASN A 73 -7.96 7.41 -7.66
C ASN A 73 -7.30 8.50 -6.79
N LEU A 74 -6.50 9.38 -7.40
CA LEU A 74 -5.62 10.34 -6.71
C LEU A 74 -6.32 11.25 -5.68
N LEU A 75 -7.53 11.74 -5.97
CA LEU A 75 -8.26 12.68 -5.10
C LEU A 75 -8.60 12.07 -3.73
N ASP A 76 -8.74 10.75 -3.66
CA ASP A 76 -9.10 10.03 -2.43
C ASP A 76 -7.92 9.96 -1.45
N TYR A 77 -6.69 10.17 -1.93
CA TYR A 77 -5.48 10.06 -1.13
C TYR A 77 -5.01 11.39 -0.54
N VAL A 78 -5.47 12.53 -1.06
CA VAL A 78 -4.98 13.86 -0.65
C VAL A 78 -5.23 14.11 0.85
N GLU A 79 -6.48 13.98 1.30
CA GLU A 79 -6.83 14.25 2.70
C GLU A 79 -6.24 13.20 3.67
N PRO A 80 -6.33 11.88 3.41
CA PRO A 80 -5.70 10.88 4.28
C PRO A 80 -4.19 11.05 4.41
N LEU A 81 -3.47 11.33 3.32
CA LEU A 81 -2.01 11.53 3.37
C LEU A 81 -1.62 12.83 4.07
N THR A 82 -2.41 13.89 3.90
CA THR A 82 -2.21 15.12 4.66
C THR A 82 -2.35 14.86 6.15
N LYS A 83 -3.42 14.18 6.57
CA LYS A 83 -3.66 13.83 7.99
C LYS A 83 -2.58 12.92 8.55
N ALA A 84 -2.04 12.02 7.72
CA ALA A 84 -0.92 11.17 8.06
C ALA A 84 0.42 11.94 8.17
N GLY A 85 0.48 13.19 7.70
CA GLY A 85 1.67 14.03 7.73
C GLY A 85 2.62 13.80 6.55
N GLY A 86 2.11 13.42 5.38
CA GLY A 86 2.85 13.52 4.12
C GLY A 86 3.29 14.97 3.86
N SER A 87 4.46 15.16 3.26
CA SER A 87 5.01 16.49 2.97
C SER A 87 4.90 16.83 1.48
N GLY A 88 5.28 15.88 0.62
CA GLY A 88 5.09 15.94 -0.82
C GLY A 88 3.95 15.03 -1.27
N PHE A 89 3.30 15.41 -2.37
CA PHE A 89 2.31 14.58 -3.05
C PHE A 89 2.63 14.60 -4.55
N THR A 90 3.34 13.58 -5.01
CA THR A 90 3.80 13.42 -6.39
C THR A 90 2.91 12.43 -7.12
N PHE A 91 2.05 12.91 -8.01
CA PHE A 91 1.06 12.07 -8.72
C PHE A 91 1.47 11.77 -10.15
N HIS A 92 0.99 10.65 -10.70
CA HIS A 92 1.24 10.31 -12.10
C HIS A 92 0.36 11.11 -13.07
N VAL A 93 0.96 11.72 -14.09
CA VAL A 93 0.26 12.47 -15.16
C VAL A 93 -0.73 11.58 -15.92
N GLU A 94 -0.43 10.28 -16.00
CA GLU A 94 -1.27 9.28 -16.68
C GLU A 94 -2.64 9.10 -16.02
N THR A 95 -2.72 9.32 -14.71
CA THR A 95 -3.93 9.17 -13.89
C THR A 95 -4.64 10.49 -13.59
N SER A 96 -4.06 11.63 -13.99
CA SER A 96 -4.59 12.96 -13.66
C SER A 96 -5.09 13.77 -14.87
N LYS A 97 -5.14 13.18 -16.07
CA LYS A 97 -5.40 13.93 -17.32
C LYS A 97 -6.65 14.83 -17.29
N ASN A 98 -7.71 14.37 -16.62
CA ASN A 98 -9.01 15.05 -16.62
C ASN A 98 -9.22 15.98 -15.41
N ASN A 99 -8.41 15.87 -14.35
CA ASN A 99 -8.66 16.52 -13.07
C ASN A 99 -7.40 17.12 -12.42
N TRP A 100 -6.28 17.21 -13.13
CA TRP A 100 -5.01 17.70 -12.56
C TRP A 100 -5.13 19.11 -11.93
N LYS A 101 -5.96 20.01 -12.47
CA LYS A 101 -6.16 21.36 -11.90
C LYS A 101 -6.78 21.31 -10.50
N GLU A 102 -7.87 20.55 -10.38
CA GLU A 102 -8.56 20.32 -9.11
C GLU A 102 -7.63 19.61 -8.12
N LEU A 103 -6.90 18.60 -8.60
CA LEU A 103 -5.97 17.84 -7.79
C LEU A 103 -4.85 18.73 -7.21
N ILE A 104 -4.18 19.54 -8.03
CA ILE A 104 -3.13 20.46 -7.56
C ILE A 104 -3.69 21.45 -6.54
N GLN A 105 -4.86 22.03 -6.83
CA GLN A 105 -5.52 22.96 -5.91
C GLN A 105 -5.81 22.27 -4.56
N LYS A 106 -6.31 21.03 -4.59
CA LYS A 106 -6.60 20.25 -3.37
C LYS A 106 -5.33 19.92 -2.60
N ILE A 107 -4.24 19.53 -3.27
CA ILE A 107 -2.95 19.25 -2.63
C ILE A 107 -2.42 20.49 -1.92
N LYS A 108 -2.39 21.65 -2.61
CA LYS A 108 -1.89 22.91 -2.03
C LYS A 108 -2.77 23.41 -0.89
N SER A 109 -4.11 23.31 -1.00
CA SER A 109 -5.01 23.74 0.08
C SER A 109 -4.88 22.90 1.35
N HIS A 110 -4.35 21.69 1.23
CA HIS A 110 -4.03 20.81 2.35
C HIS A 110 -2.58 20.97 2.85
N GLY A 111 -1.80 21.89 2.28
CA GLY A 111 -0.45 22.21 2.76
C GLY A 111 0.65 21.23 2.34
N MET A 112 0.36 20.30 1.42
CA MET A 112 1.36 19.44 0.81
C MET A 112 1.95 20.09 -0.45
N ARG A 113 3.19 19.75 -0.79
CA ARG A 113 3.85 20.20 -2.02
C ARG A 113 3.44 19.32 -3.21
N PRO A 114 2.84 19.87 -4.28
CA PRO A 114 2.45 19.08 -5.44
C PRO A 114 3.63 18.78 -6.36
N GLY A 115 3.82 17.51 -6.70
CA GLY A 115 4.70 17.04 -7.76
C GLY A 115 3.95 16.26 -8.83
N VAL A 116 4.55 16.11 -10.01
CA VAL A 116 4.03 15.22 -11.06
C VAL A 116 5.09 14.23 -11.53
N ALA A 117 4.73 12.96 -11.64
CA ALA A 117 5.54 11.90 -12.22
C ALA A 117 5.08 11.56 -13.64
N LEU A 118 6.02 11.08 -14.47
CA LEU A 118 5.70 10.49 -15.77
C LEU A 118 6.51 9.21 -16.01
N LYS A 119 5.85 8.19 -16.57
CA LYS A 119 6.45 6.92 -16.98
C LYS A 119 7.41 7.08 -18.16
N PRO A 120 8.28 6.08 -18.41
CA PRO A 120 9.19 6.12 -19.55
C PRO A 120 8.48 6.31 -20.90
N GLY A 121 7.38 5.59 -21.13
CA GLY A 121 6.58 5.70 -22.35
C GLY A 121 5.79 7.00 -22.52
N THR A 122 5.67 7.84 -21.48
CA THR A 122 4.81 9.03 -21.51
C THR A 122 5.55 10.23 -22.10
N PRO A 123 4.99 10.93 -23.11
CA PRO A 123 5.62 12.11 -23.70
C PRO A 123 5.88 13.21 -22.66
N ILE A 124 7.06 13.83 -22.72
CA ILE A 124 7.41 14.91 -21.78
C ILE A 124 6.51 16.16 -21.93
N GLY A 125 5.86 16.32 -23.09
CA GLY A 125 4.90 17.40 -23.32
C GLY A 125 3.70 17.37 -22.37
N ASP A 126 3.33 16.19 -21.87
CA ASP A 126 2.16 16.01 -21.02
C ASP A 126 2.31 16.74 -19.66
N VAL A 127 3.54 17.02 -19.20
CA VAL A 127 3.76 17.74 -17.93
C VAL A 127 3.81 19.26 -18.07
N TYR A 128 3.98 19.80 -19.28
CA TYR A 128 4.13 21.26 -19.46
C TYR A 128 2.93 22.06 -18.95
N PRO A 129 1.67 21.68 -19.23
CA PRO A 129 0.52 22.43 -18.72
C PRO A 129 0.47 22.49 -17.19
N LEU A 130 1.05 21.49 -16.51
CA LEU A 130 1.05 21.39 -15.04
C LEU A 130 2.14 22.27 -14.43
N VAL A 131 3.26 22.46 -15.13
CA VAL A 131 4.37 23.34 -14.69
C VAL A 131 4.09 24.81 -15.02
N GLU A 132 3.37 25.08 -16.11
CA GLU A 132 3.08 26.44 -16.61
C GLU A 132 1.75 27.02 -16.10
N ALA A 133 0.98 26.25 -15.32
CA ALA A 133 -0.29 26.70 -14.75
C ALA A 133 -0.13 27.84 -13.73
N GLU A 134 -1.21 28.58 -13.47
CA GLU A 134 -1.27 29.61 -12.41
C GLU A 134 -0.98 29.01 -11.02
N ASN A 135 -1.48 27.81 -10.76
CA ASN A 135 -1.14 27.00 -9.60
C ASN A 135 -0.34 25.78 -10.06
N PRO A 136 0.99 25.92 -10.26
CA PRO A 136 1.78 24.87 -10.89
C PRO A 136 2.17 23.80 -9.87
N VAL A 137 2.53 22.62 -10.41
CA VAL A 137 3.36 21.66 -9.68
C VAL A 137 4.73 22.25 -9.43
N GLU A 138 5.36 21.85 -8.34
CA GLU A 138 6.63 22.40 -7.88
C GLU A 138 7.81 21.45 -8.08
N MET A 139 7.53 20.23 -8.54
CA MET A 139 8.49 19.18 -8.84
C MET A 139 8.01 18.30 -9.98
N VAL A 140 8.94 17.84 -10.83
CA VAL A 140 8.67 16.80 -11.84
C VAL A 140 9.57 15.60 -11.60
N LEU A 141 8.95 14.43 -11.40
CA LEU A 141 9.61 13.14 -11.26
C LEU A 141 9.67 12.39 -12.60
N VAL A 142 10.86 12.27 -13.17
CA VAL A 142 11.10 11.45 -14.37
C VAL A 142 11.38 10.02 -13.95
N MET A 143 10.45 9.11 -14.24
CA MET A 143 10.69 7.68 -14.03
C MET A 143 11.75 7.18 -15.01
N THR A 144 12.85 6.66 -14.49
CA THR A 144 13.98 6.09 -15.26
C THR A 144 13.91 4.57 -15.38
N VAL A 145 12.80 3.99 -14.93
CA VAL A 145 12.41 2.58 -15.06
C VAL A 145 10.89 2.51 -15.17
N GLU A 146 10.35 1.38 -15.65
CA GLU A 146 8.90 1.16 -15.54
C GLU A 146 8.49 1.04 -14.06
N PRO A 147 7.49 1.80 -13.59
CA PRO A 147 7.12 1.80 -12.17
C PRO A 147 6.61 0.44 -11.68
N GLY A 148 6.54 0.28 -10.36
CA GLY A 148 5.92 -0.86 -9.69
C GLY A 148 6.87 -1.75 -8.89
N PHE A 149 8.12 -1.95 -9.34
CA PHE A 149 9.10 -2.77 -8.62
C PHE A 149 10.47 -2.09 -8.55
N GLY A 150 11.15 -2.20 -7.40
CA GLY A 150 12.56 -1.86 -7.26
C GLY A 150 13.47 -2.83 -8.03
N GLY A 151 14.73 -2.43 -8.24
CA GLY A 151 15.76 -3.27 -8.87
C GLY A 151 15.67 -3.42 -10.40
N LYS A 152 14.82 -2.63 -11.08
CA LYS A 152 14.75 -2.61 -12.54
C LYS A 152 15.95 -1.90 -13.18
N THR A 153 16.27 -2.28 -14.41
CA THR A 153 17.37 -1.69 -15.18
C THR A 153 17.06 -0.25 -15.56
N PHE A 154 18.00 0.65 -15.27
CA PHE A 154 17.96 2.05 -15.67
C PHE A 154 17.77 2.18 -17.19
N ILE A 155 16.93 3.13 -17.60
CA ILE A 155 16.64 3.50 -18.99
C ILE A 155 17.35 4.84 -19.28
N PRO A 156 18.58 4.83 -19.86
CA PRO A 156 19.40 6.03 -20.03
C PRO A 156 18.75 7.14 -20.87
N GLU A 157 17.88 6.77 -21.80
CA GLU A 157 17.13 7.66 -22.68
C GLU A 157 16.23 8.62 -21.89
N MET A 158 15.85 8.26 -20.64
CA MET A 158 15.05 9.14 -19.79
C MET A 158 15.81 10.41 -19.36
N MET A 159 17.13 10.41 -19.43
CA MET A 159 17.93 11.61 -19.18
C MET A 159 17.70 12.71 -20.21
N ASP A 160 17.22 12.39 -21.41
CA ASP A 160 16.85 13.41 -22.38
C ASP A 160 15.65 14.22 -21.90
N LYS A 161 14.67 13.58 -21.24
CA LYS A 161 13.54 14.28 -20.61
C LYS A 161 14.03 15.24 -19.51
N VAL A 162 14.99 14.80 -18.70
CA VAL A 162 15.61 15.62 -17.64
C VAL A 162 16.31 16.84 -18.24
N ARG A 163 17.11 16.66 -19.29
CA ARG A 163 17.80 17.76 -19.99
C ARG A 163 16.81 18.75 -20.59
N ILE A 164 15.74 18.25 -21.22
CA ILE A 164 14.68 19.09 -21.79
C ILE A 164 13.99 19.90 -20.70
N LEU A 165 13.60 19.28 -19.59
CA LEU A 165 12.98 19.95 -18.45
C LEU A 165 13.91 21.00 -17.84
N ARG A 166 15.17 20.67 -17.56
CA ARG A 166 16.14 21.62 -16.97
C ARG A 166 16.40 22.81 -17.89
N LYS A 167 16.51 22.57 -19.20
CA LYS A 167 16.68 23.64 -20.20
C LYS A 167 15.46 24.57 -20.23
N LYS A 168 14.25 24.01 -20.16
CA LYS A 168 13.00 24.79 -20.23
C LYS A 168 12.65 25.48 -18.91
N TYR A 169 12.95 24.84 -17.77
CA TYR A 169 12.63 25.30 -16.43
C TYR A 169 13.88 25.28 -15.53
N PRO A 170 14.75 26.30 -15.61
CA PRO A 170 16.05 26.30 -14.95
C PRO A 170 16.01 26.15 -13.43
N SER A 171 14.94 26.55 -12.77
CA SER A 171 14.76 26.51 -11.31
C SER A 171 13.78 25.45 -10.81
N LEU A 172 13.20 24.64 -11.70
CA LEU A 172 12.25 23.58 -11.30
C LEU A 172 13.00 22.43 -10.59
N ASP A 173 12.40 21.88 -9.54
CA ASP A 173 12.90 20.63 -8.95
C ASP A 173 12.59 19.48 -9.91
N ILE A 174 13.64 18.76 -10.31
CA ILE A 174 13.53 17.62 -11.21
C ILE A 174 14.12 16.43 -10.47
N GLU A 175 13.26 15.46 -10.17
CA GLU A 175 13.61 14.22 -9.52
C GLU A 175 13.78 13.12 -10.57
N ASN A 176 14.78 12.25 -10.36
CA ASN A 176 14.97 11.04 -11.16
C ASN A 176 14.70 9.84 -10.27
N GLY A 177 13.56 9.17 -10.47
CA GLY A 177 13.17 7.98 -9.70
C GLY A 177 13.37 6.71 -10.51
N GLY A 178 13.91 5.67 -9.88
CA GLY A 178 14.08 4.36 -10.52
C GLY A 178 15.47 3.75 -10.42
N HIS A 179 16.45 4.40 -9.77
CA HIS A 179 17.77 3.80 -9.58
C HIS A 179 18.35 4.04 -8.19
N PHE A 180 18.12 3.08 -7.30
CA PHE A 180 19.01 2.68 -6.21
C PHE A 180 18.79 1.17 -5.98
N VAL A 181 19.84 0.37 -6.15
CA VAL A 181 19.87 -1.09 -5.91
C VAL A 181 20.66 -1.28 -4.59
N PRO A 182 20.18 -2.07 -3.61
CA PRO A 182 19.41 -3.29 -3.77
C PRO A 182 18.02 -3.30 -3.11
N ASN A 183 17.09 -3.84 -3.89
CA ASN A 183 15.87 -4.57 -3.56
C ASN A 183 14.98 -4.05 -2.42
N LEU A 184 13.74 -3.70 -2.73
CA LEU A 184 12.54 -4.42 -2.32
C LEU A 184 11.30 -3.75 -2.96
N THR A 185 10.16 -4.44 -2.97
CA THR A 185 8.94 -4.12 -3.69
C THR A 185 7.77 -4.71 -2.90
N ILE A 186 6.89 -3.92 -2.33
CA ILE A 186 5.92 -4.46 -1.35
C ILE A 186 4.93 -5.43 -2.00
N GLY A 187 4.64 -6.53 -1.33
CA GLY A 187 4.74 -7.85 -1.94
C GLY A 187 5.84 -8.62 -1.20
N ALA A 188 6.14 -9.82 -1.65
CA ALA A 188 7.20 -10.73 -1.19
C ALA A 188 8.28 -10.12 -0.24
N PRO A 189 9.03 -9.10 -0.66
CA PRO A 189 9.77 -8.14 0.17
C PRO A 189 9.40 -7.89 1.65
N VAL A 190 8.16 -7.49 1.97
CA VAL A 190 7.77 -7.24 3.38
C VAL A 190 7.78 -8.55 4.17
N ILE A 191 7.37 -9.64 3.54
CA ILE A 191 7.41 -10.96 4.14
C ILE A 191 8.86 -11.41 4.33
N GLU A 192 9.75 -11.17 3.36
CA GLU A 192 11.19 -11.46 3.51
C GLU A 192 11.82 -10.69 4.67
N SER A 193 11.46 -9.42 4.84
CA SER A 193 11.90 -8.59 5.97
C SER A 193 11.39 -9.18 7.29
N LEU A 194 10.07 -9.38 7.44
CA LEU A 194 9.48 -9.92 8.67
C LEU A 194 10.01 -11.32 9.00
N ARG A 195 10.21 -12.16 7.98
CA ARG A 195 10.68 -13.54 8.15
C ARG A 195 12.08 -13.64 8.76
N LYS A 196 12.93 -12.60 8.62
CA LYS A 196 14.23 -12.52 9.32
C LYS A 196 14.07 -12.45 10.84
N HIS A 197 12.93 -11.95 11.32
CA HIS A 197 12.68 -11.68 12.73
C HIS A 197 11.67 -12.63 13.37
N THR A 198 10.86 -13.34 12.58
CA THR A 198 9.85 -14.26 13.13
C THR A 198 9.64 -15.53 12.32
N LYS A 199 9.52 -16.66 13.03
CA LYS A 199 9.02 -17.94 12.49
C LYS A 199 7.49 -18.06 12.59
N GLY A 200 6.81 -17.01 13.07
CA GLY A 200 5.36 -16.98 13.23
C GLY A 200 4.61 -17.07 11.89
N TYR A 201 3.34 -17.41 11.95
CA TYR A 201 2.49 -17.50 10.75
C TYR A 201 2.30 -16.11 10.13
N LEU A 202 2.70 -15.93 8.86
CA LEU A 202 2.52 -14.69 8.10
C LEU A 202 1.49 -14.93 6.99
N ASP A 203 0.28 -14.43 7.18
CA ASP A 203 -0.77 -14.45 6.16
C ASP A 203 -0.69 -13.22 5.27
N CYS A 204 -0.76 -13.43 3.95
CA CYS A 204 -0.75 -12.37 2.95
C CYS A 204 -2.17 -12.16 2.42
N HIS A 205 -2.86 -11.17 2.96
CA HIS A 205 -4.17 -10.74 2.46
C HIS A 205 -4.01 -9.63 1.41
N LEU A 206 -4.38 -9.91 0.16
CA LEU A 206 -4.25 -8.96 -0.95
C LEU A 206 -5.60 -8.54 -1.54
N MET A 207 -5.79 -7.23 -1.72
CA MET A 207 -6.90 -6.63 -2.46
C MET A 207 -6.48 -6.31 -3.91
N VAL A 208 -6.26 -7.34 -4.72
CA VAL A 208 -5.76 -7.24 -6.10
C VAL A 208 -6.72 -7.88 -7.11
N THR A 209 -6.71 -7.37 -8.35
CA THR A 209 -7.59 -7.85 -9.43
C THR A 209 -7.22 -9.23 -9.96
N ASN A 210 -5.93 -9.58 -9.97
CA ASN A 210 -5.45 -10.90 -10.39
C ASN A 210 -4.55 -11.55 -9.32
N PRO A 211 -5.11 -12.28 -8.34
CA PRO A 211 -4.34 -12.85 -7.23
C PRO A 211 -3.33 -13.94 -7.66
N LEU A 212 -3.54 -14.60 -8.80
CA LEU A 212 -2.64 -15.65 -9.31
C LEU A 212 -1.20 -15.17 -9.54
N ASP A 213 -1.04 -13.89 -9.89
CA ASP A 213 0.26 -13.28 -10.20
C ASP A 213 1.14 -13.14 -8.95
N TYR A 214 0.55 -13.18 -7.75
CA TYR A 214 1.24 -12.91 -6.49
C TYR A 214 1.59 -14.17 -5.69
N VAL A 215 1.05 -15.34 -6.06
CA VAL A 215 1.26 -16.60 -5.33
C VAL A 215 2.74 -16.98 -5.31
N GLU A 216 3.39 -17.00 -6.47
CA GLU A 216 4.79 -17.42 -6.57
C GLU A 216 5.77 -16.43 -5.92
N PRO A 217 5.65 -15.10 -6.13
CA PRO A 217 6.45 -14.13 -5.39
C PRO A 217 6.32 -14.29 -3.87
N LEU A 218 5.09 -14.36 -3.34
CA LEU A 218 4.86 -14.45 -1.89
C LEU A 218 5.37 -15.76 -1.30
N ALA A 219 5.27 -16.87 -2.03
CA ALA A 219 5.86 -18.14 -1.63
C ALA A 219 7.39 -18.06 -1.54
N LYS A 220 8.05 -17.45 -2.55
CA LYS A 220 9.50 -17.23 -2.55
C LYS A 220 9.96 -16.41 -1.34
N ALA A 221 9.11 -15.47 -0.91
CA ALA A 221 9.34 -14.70 0.31
C ALA A 221 9.07 -15.43 1.62
N SER A 222 8.68 -16.71 1.58
CA SER A 222 8.32 -17.51 2.76
C SER A 222 7.05 -17.02 3.49
N ALA A 223 6.03 -16.62 2.74
CA ALA A 223 4.69 -16.43 3.30
C ALA A 223 4.13 -17.77 3.82
N SER A 224 3.30 -17.72 4.87
CA SER A 224 2.67 -18.91 5.46
C SER A 224 1.24 -19.12 4.97
N GLY A 225 0.57 -18.03 4.60
CA GLY A 225 -0.79 -18.02 4.07
C GLY A 225 -0.95 -17.03 2.92
N PHE A 226 -1.95 -17.29 2.08
CA PHE A 226 -2.38 -16.38 1.03
C PHE A 226 -3.90 -16.25 1.09
N THR A 227 -4.38 -15.08 1.50
CA THR A 227 -5.80 -14.77 1.57
C THR A 227 -6.22 -13.89 0.38
N PHE A 228 -7.15 -14.39 -0.44
CA PHE A 228 -7.64 -13.69 -1.63
C PHE A 228 -9.10 -13.30 -1.50
N HIS A 229 -9.51 -12.29 -2.27
CA HIS A 229 -10.89 -11.86 -2.35
C HIS A 229 -11.72 -12.76 -3.28
N VAL A 230 -12.82 -13.32 -2.78
CA VAL A 230 -13.73 -14.16 -3.59
C VAL A 230 -14.23 -13.42 -4.84
N GLU A 231 -14.35 -12.09 -4.75
CA GLU A 231 -14.84 -11.25 -5.84
C GLU A 231 -13.89 -11.18 -7.04
N THR A 232 -12.59 -11.42 -6.84
CA THR A 232 -11.58 -11.35 -7.90
C THR A 232 -11.25 -12.73 -8.48
N SER A 233 -11.83 -13.79 -7.93
CA SER A 233 -11.53 -15.17 -8.30
C SER A 233 -12.75 -16.04 -8.63
N LYS A 234 -13.93 -15.45 -8.87
CA LYS A 234 -15.20 -16.19 -9.05
C LYS A 234 -15.12 -17.32 -10.09
N ASN A 235 -14.33 -17.16 -11.15
CA ASN A 235 -14.24 -18.12 -12.24
C ASN A 235 -13.02 -19.04 -12.19
N ASN A 236 -12.04 -18.78 -11.31
CA ASN A 236 -10.74 -19.47 -11.29
C ASN A 236 -10.21 -19.79 -9.88
N TRP A 237 -11.05 -19.66 -8.84
CA TRP A 237 -10.62 -19.89 -7.45
C TRP A 237 -10.04 -21.29 -7.21
N LYS A 238 -10.51 -22.32 -7.92
CA LYS A 238 -9.97 -23.69 -7.81
C LYS A 238 -8.50 -23.76 -8.24
N GLU A 239 -8.19 -23.13 -9.38
CA GLU A 239 -6.82 -23.03 -9.88
C GLU A 239 -5.94 -22.24 -8.90
N LEU A 240 -6.46 -21.13 -8.37
CA LEU A 240 -5.76 -20.30 -7.39
C LEU A 240 -5.44 -21.08 -6.11
N ILE A 241 -6.41 -21.79 -5.54
CA ILE A 241 -6.19 -22.64 -4.35
C ILE A 241 -5.15 -23.72 -4.64
N GLN A 242 -5.26 -24.41 -5.77
CA GLN A 242 -4.30 -25.43 -6.15
C GLN A 242 -2.88 -24.85 -6.28
N LYS A 243 -2.75 -23.65 -6.85
CA LYS A 243 -1.46 -22.95 -6.96
C LYS A 243 -0.91 -22.52 -5.60
N ILE A 244 -1.74 -22.04 -4.68
CA ILE A 244 -1.34 -21.67 -3.31
C ILE A 244 -0.83 -22.90 -2.56
N LYS A 245 -1.61 -24.00 -2.58
CA LYS A 245 -1.26 -25.27 -1.92
C LYS A 245 0.01 -25.88 -2.52
N SER A 246 0.20 -25.82 -3.84
CA SER A 246 1.41 -26.37 -4.49
C SER A 246 2.70 -25.64 -4.11
N HIS A 247 2.59 -24.41 -3.59
CA HIS A 247 3.71 -23.63 -3.07
C HIS A 247 3.85 -23.72 -1.54
N GLY A 248 3.12 -24.63 -0.88
CA GLY A 248 3.22 -24.87 0.56
C GLY A 248 2.60 -23.79 1.46
N MET A 249 1.84 -22.85 0.88
CA MET A 249 1.10 -21.83 1.63
C MET A 249 -0.32 -22.34 1.93
N ARG A 250 -0.92 -21.86 3.04
CA ARG A 250 -2.33 -22.14 3.32
C ARG A 250 -3.23 -21.12 2.61
N PRO A 251 -4.28 -21.56 1.89
CA PRO A 251 -5.23 -20.64 1.30
C PRO A 251 -6.15 -20.04 2.38
N GLY A 252 -6.49 -18.77 2.21
CA GLY A 252 -7.57 -18.09 2.91
C GLY A 252 -8.47 -17.38 1.92
N VAL A 253 -9.71 -17.12 2.33
CA VAL A 253 -10.68 -16.38 1.51
C VAL A 253 -11.20 -15.17 2.28
N ALA A 254 -11.22 -14.03 1.61
CA ALA A 254 -11.75 -12.77 2.08
C ALA A 254 -12.99 -12.36 1.30
N LEU A 255 -13.89 -11.64 1.97
CA LEU A 255 -15.10 -11.10 1.39
C LEU A 255 -15.34 -9.66 1.83
N LYS A 256 -15.78 -8.84 0.87
CA LYS A 256 -16.15 -7.44 1.06
C LYS A 256 -17.50 -7.31 1.79
N PRO A 257 -17.78 -6.16 2.40
CA PRO A 257 -19.06 -5.94 3.09
C PRO A 257 -20.29 -6.18 2.20
N GLY A 258 -20.24 -5.74 0.93
CA GLY A 258 -21.34 -5.90 -0.03
C GLY A 258 -21.52 -7.30 -0.62
N THR A 259 -20.56 -8.22 -0.42
CA THR A 259 -20.57 -9.53 -1.08
C THR A 259 -21.44 -10.53 -0.32
N PRO A 260 -22.38 -11.23 -0.98
CA PRO A 260 -23.20 -12.25 -0.32
C PRO A 260 -22.35 -13.35 0.31
N ILE A 261 -22.70 -13.78 1.52
CA ILE A 261 -21.95 -14.83 2.23
C ILE A 261 -21.95 -16.18 1.48
N GLY A 262 -23.02 -16.43 0.72
CA GLY A 262 -23.16 -17.65 -0.09
C GLY A 262 -22.10 -17.81 -1.16
N ASP A 263 -21.42 -16.73 -1.56
CA ASP A 263 -20.34 -16.79 -2.56
C ASP A 263 -19.12 -17.58 -2.03
N VAL A 264 -19.01 -17.79 -0.72
CA VAL A 264 -17.91 -18.53 -0.08
C VAL A 264 -18.25 -20.01 0.15
N TYR A 265 -19.52 -20.42 0.12
CA TYR A 265 -19.90 -21.81 0.37
C TYR A 265 -19.30 -22.83 -0.61
N PRO A 266 -19.25 -22.56 -1.94
CA PRO A 266 -18.62 -23.50 -2.87
C PRO A 266 -17.13 -23.75 -2.58
N LEU A 267 -16.45 -22.77 -1.97
CA LEU A 267 -15.06 -22.88 -1.54
C LEU A 267 -14.93 -23.71 -0.26
N VAL A 268 -15.79 -23.43 0.72
CA VAL A 268 -15.81 -24.11 2.02
C VAL A 268 -16.24 -25.58 1.89
N GLU A 269 -17.16 -25.89 0.98
CA GLU A 269 -17.69 -27.25 0.81
C GLU A 269 -16.78 -28.18 -0.02
N ALA A 270 -16.01 -27.64 -0.98
CA ALA A 270 -15.29 -28.46 -1.95
C ALA A 270 -13.94 -29.03 -1.44
N GLU A 271 -13.28 -28.37 -0.48
CA GLU A 271 -11.87 -28.62 -0.17
C GLU A 271 -11.60 -29.02 1.31
N ASN A 272 -12.66 -29.18 2.12
CA ASN A 272 -12.60 -29.57 3.54
C ASN A 272 -11.62 -28.71 4.37
N PRO A 273 -11.95 -27.44 4.63
CA PRO A 273 -10.97 -26.47 5.02
C PRO A 273 -10.76 -26.42 6.54
N GLU A 274 -9.55 -26.68 6.99
CA GLU A 274 -8.98 -25.97 8.14
C GLU A 274 -8.72 -24.47 7.82
N GLU A 275 -9.42 -23.89 6.83
CA GLU A 275 -9.02 -22.72 6.05
C GLU A 275 -9.71 -21.44 6.53
N MET A 276 -8.94 -20.36 6.57
CA MET A 276 -9.28 -19.09 7.19
C MET A 276 -10.27 -18.29 6.32
N VAL A 277 -11.43 -17.93 6.89
CA VAL A 277 -12.39 -17.01 6.26
C VAL A 277 -12.27 -15.64 6.93
N LEU A 278 -11.96 -14.62 6.13
CA LEU A 278 -11.80 -13.23 6.56
C LEU A 278 -13.01 -12.41 6.09
N VAL A 279 -13.76 -11.86 7.03
CA VAL A 279 -14.86 -10.93 6.75
C VAL A 279 -14.37 -9.51 6.95
N MET A 280 -14.42 -8.69 5.90
CA MET A 280 -14.16 -7.26 6.06
C MET A 280 -15.28 -6.62 6.87
N THR A 281 -14.91 -5.89 7.92
CA THR A 281 -15.83 -5.17 8.83
C THR A 281 -15.79 -3.65 8.63
N VAL A 282 -15.15 -3.23 7.55
CA VAL A 282 -15.02 -1.84 7.08
C VAL A 282 -15.12 -1.83 5.56
N GLU A 283 -15.38 -0.66 4.97
CA GLU A 283 -15.41 -0.48 3.53
C GLU A 283 -14.05 -0.78 2.87
N LEU A 284 -14.03 -0.87 1.55
CA LEU A 284 -12.77 -0.94 0.81
C LEU A 284 -11.99 0.37 0.91
N GLY A 285 -10.66 0.29 1.00
CA GLY A 285 -9.79 1.47 0.95
C GLY A 285 -8.66 1.45 1.98
N PHE A 286 -8.35 2.60 2.55
CA PHE A 286 -7.25 2.80 3.51
C PHE A 286 -7.65 2.44 4.95
N GLY A 287 -6.67 2.10 5.79
CA GLY A 287 -6.90 1.85 7.23
C GLY A 287 -7.34 3.11 7.99
N GLY A 288 -8.11 2.96 9.08
CA GLY A 288 -8.70 4.08 9.85
C GLY A 288 -10.19 4.34 9.57
N GLN A 289 -10.85 3.46 8.82
CA GLN A 289 -12.29 3.51 8.58
C GLN A 289 -13.12 3.11 9.82
N LYS A 290 -14.40 3.52 9.84
CA LYS A 290 -15.33 3.17 10.91
C LYS A 290 -15.80 1.73 10.77
N PHE A 291 -15.81 1.01 11.89
CA PHE A 291 -16.34 -0.35 12.00
C PHE A 291 -17.85 -0.40 11.65
N MET A 292 -18.24 -1.35 10.82
CA MET A 292 -19.62 -1.61 10.38
C MET A 292 -20.23 -2.71 11.26
N LEU A 293 -21.05 -2.32 12.24
CA LEU A 293 -21.63 -3.23 13.23
C LEU A 293 -22.51 -4.31 12.60
N GLU A 294 -23.20 -3.98 11.51
CA GLU A 294 -24.01 -4.87 10.68
C GLU A 294 -23.24 -6.05 10.09
N MET A 295 -21.90 -5.97 9.98
CA MET A 295 -21.09 -7.10 9.50
C MET A 295 -21.02 -8.24 10.52
N MET A 296 -21.41 -8.02 11.77
CA MET A 296 -21.43 -9.06 12.80
C MET A 296 -22.47 -10.15 12.53
N ASP A 297 -23.57 -9.84 11.83
CA ASP A 297 -24.55 -10.85 11.42
C ASP A 297 -23.92 -11.81 10.39
N LYS A 298 -23.12 -11.27 9.48
CA LYS A 298 -22.37 -12.05 8.48
C LYS A 298 -21.27 -12.90 9.13
N VAL A 299 -20.53 -12.36 10.09
CA VAL A 299 -19.56 -13.11 10.90
C VAL A 299 -20.25 -14.24 11.68
N SER A 300 -21.42 -13.97 12.26
CA SER A 300 -22.19 -14.97 13.04
C SER A 300 -22.72 -16.11 12.17
N SER A 301 -23.07 -15.84 10.90
CA SER A 301 -23.49 -16.87 9.95
C SER A 301 -22.38 -17.87 9.57
N LEU A 302 -21.11 -17.53 9.84
CA LEU A 302 -19.92 -18.36 9.57
C LEU A 302 -19.43 -19.16 10.78
N CYS A 303 -20.15 -19.18 11.92
CA CYS A 303 -19.70 -19.74 13.21
C CYS A 303 -19.31 -21.25 13.25
N LEU A 304 -19.15 -21.93 12.11
CA LEU A 304 -18.52 -23.25 12.00
C LEU A 304 -17.05 -23.20 11.54
N VAL A 305 -16.48 -22.04 11.18
CA VAL A 305 -15.12 -21.91 10.65
C VAL A 305 -14.34 -20.82 11.41
N LEU A 306 -13.10 -21.11 11.81
CA LEU A 306 -12.19 -20.19 12.53
C LEU A 306 -12.05 -18.85 11.79
N CYS A 307 -12.74 -17.81 12.26
CA CYS A 307 -12.71 -16.46 11.69
C CYS A 307 -11.70 -15.58 12.43
N PHE A 308 -10.74 -14.99 11.70
CA PHE A 308 -9.92 -13.88 12.20
C PHE A 308 -10.55 -12.56 11.73
N VAL A 309 -10.88 -11.68 12.68
CA VAL A 309 -11.33 -10.31 12.39
C VAL A 309 -10.10 -9.43 12.28
N THR A 310 -9.77 -8.97 11.07
CA THR A 310 -8.77 -7.92 10.89
C THR A 310 -9.38 -6.59 11.33
N ILE A 311 -9.08 -6.18 12.55
CA ILE A 311 -9.53 -4.89 13.08
C ILE A 311 -8.61 -3.80 12.50
N GLY A 312 -9.04 -3.20 11.38
CA GLY A 312 -8.42 -2.01 10.78
C GLY A 312 -8.82 -0.68 11.45
N ALA A 313 -9.48 -0.75 12.61
CA ALA A 313 -9.96 0.38 13.39
C ALA A 313 -9.44 0.28 14.83
N TRP A 314 -8.74 1.31 15.32
CA TRP A 314 -8.49 1.42 16.76
C TRP A 314 -9.85 1.50 17.45
N LEU A 315 -10.35 0.41 18.04
CA LEU A 315 -11.53 0.45 18.90
C LEU A 315 -11.08 1.16 20.18
N PRO A 316 -11.54 2.40 20.46
CA PRO A 316 -11.23 3.05 21.71
C PRO A 316 -11.77 2.17 22.84
N ARG A 317 -11.06 2.07 23.97
CA ARG A 317 -11.48 1.24 25.12
C ARG A 317 -12.93 1.49 25.59
N HIS A 318 -13.52 2.63 25.21
CA HIS A 318 -14.89 3.03 25.51
C HIS A 318 -15.97 2.33 24.65
N ALA A 319 -15.62 1.80 23.46
CA ALA A 319 -16.56 1.13 22.56
C ALA A 319 -16.87 -0.33 22.95
N TYR A 320 -16.16 -0.90 23.92
CA TYR A 320 -16.50 -2.19 24.51
C TYR A 320 -17.80 -2.14 25.35
N GLY A 321 -18.21 -0.95 25.81
CA GLY A 321 -19.43 -0.77 26.60
C GLY A 321 -20.74 -0.86 25.80
N SER A 322 -20.66 -0.84 24.46
CA SER A 322 -21.82 -0.89 23.56
C SER A 322 -22.06 -2.26 22.92
N LEU A 323 -21.24 -3.26 23.23
CA LEU A 323 -21.36 -4.62 22.70
C LEU A 323 -22.24 -5.47 23.62
N SER A 324 -23.13 -6.28 23.04
CA SER A 324 -23.91 -7.24 23.81
C SER A 324 -23.01 -8.33 24.44
N PRO A 325 -23.44 -8.96 25.55
CA PRO A 325 -22.68 -10.07 26.15
C PRO A 325 -22.36 -11.21 25.17
N GLU A 326 -23.23 -11.46 24.19
CA GLU A 326 -23.03 -12.46 23.13
C GLU A 326 -21.94 -12.02 22.14
N GLN A 327 -21.91 -10.74 21.76
CA GLN A 327 -20.85 -10.18 20.90
C GLN A 327 -19.50 -10.21 21.61
N VAL A 328 -19.45 -9.90 22.91
CA VAL A 328 -18.23 -9.99 23.74
C VAL A 328 -17.74 -11.44 23.85
N ALA A 329 -18.65 -12.41 23.99
CA ALA A 329 -18.32 -13.83 24.02
C ALA A 329 -17.74 -14.33 22.67
N LEU A 330 -18.21 -13.76 21.54
CA LEU A 330 -17.66 -14.02 20.21
C LEU A 330 -16.19 -13.58 20.10
N PHE A 331 -15.87 -12.37 20.57
CA PHE A 331 -14.48 -11.86 20.62
C PHE A 331 -13.58 -12.66 21.57
N GLY A 332 -14.13 -13.21 22.66
CA GLY A 332 -13.40 -14.04 23.62
C GLY A 332 -12.90 -15.37 23.04
N ARG A 333 -13.64 -15.96 22.10
CA ARG A 333 -13.25 -17.22 21.43
C ARG A 333 -12.17 -17.05 20.36
N ALA A 334 -12.08 -15.87 19.73
CA ALA A 334 -11.04 -15.53 18.76
C ALA A 334 -9.63 -15.30 19.39
N ARG A 335 -9.50 -15.30 20.72
CA ARG A 335 -8.26 -15.00 21.46
C ARG A 335 -7.37 -16.22 21.78
N SER A 336 -7.66 -17.43 21.29
CA SER A 336 -6.92 -18.63 21.75
C SER A 336 -5.51 -18.83 21.15
N THR A 337 -4.95 -17.88 20.42
CA THR A 337 -3.52 -17.85 20.07
C THR A 337 -2.81 -16.72 20.84
N ARG A 338 -2.61 -16.93 22.15
CA ARG A 338 -1.68 -16.11 22.94
C ARG A 338 -0.24 -16.37 22.47
N LEU A 339 0.35 -15.45 21.72
CA LEU A 339 1.79 -15.20 21.82
C LEU A 339 2.00 -14.42 23.12
N ASN A 340 2.42 -15.12 24.17
CA ASN A 340 2.98 -14.48 25.36
C ASN A 340 4.29 -13.80 24.93
N VAL A 341 4.24 -12.49 24.72
CA VAL A 341 5.43 -11.64 24.73
C VAL A 341 5.22 -10.65 25.87
N GLU A 342 5.79 -10.98 27.03
CA GLU A 342 5.97 -10.02 28.11
C GLU A 342 7.06 -9.04 27.66
N TYR A 343 6.71 -7.76 27.50
CA TYR A 343 7.68 -6.69 27.41
C TYR A 343 7.83 -6.08 28.82
N GLY A 344 9.02 -6.27 29.40
CA GLY A 344 9.50 -5.52 30.56
C GLY A 344 10.12 -4.20 30.17
#